data_AF-A0A6A5K2V8-F1
#
_entry.id   AF-A0A6A5K2V8-F1
#
_cell.length_a   1.000
_cell.length_b   1.000
_cell.length_c   1.000
_cell.angle_alpha   90.00
_cell.angle_beta   90.00
_cell.angle_gamma   90.00
#
_symmetry.space_group_name_H-M   'P 1'
#
loop_
_entity.id
_entity.type
_entity.pdbx_description
1 polymer ?
#
loop_
_entity_poly.entity_id
_entity_poly.type
_entity_poly.pdbx_seq_one_letter_code
_entity_poly.pdbx_strand_id
1 'polypeptide(L)'
;MGRYDFRPLRVRHTAKALLDAKRAPLPQWYDVVGDIPPGETLARPVLRVPKMRKVRKASKLFKPLPIAYPEDKLRSEFFGDHPWELARPRLVVEDSGNDAKGYDWSKIEQPGKQLDGESVVQRQMWLMKHASLSKASAYDLARREFYRLRHFSEIRARIAKEEAQHVGAYFGKGPLEIGMALEDQAWENWKRWATTQIEDEQAMRAQMFSGQQDDDSGGGTDMSSAEYERAVEELQPSAPNNPQGRAPMGGVTAHP
;
A
#
# COMPACT_ATOMS: atom_id res chain seq x y z
N MET A 1 -1.42 -27.21 18.48
CA MET A 1 -2.37 -27.52 17.39
C MET A 1 -3.70 -27.86 18.01
N GLY A 2 -4.79 -27.20 17.64
CA GLY A 2 -6.13 -27.58 18.10
C GLY A 2 -6.49 -28.99 17.66
N ARG A 3 -7.20 -29.74 18.51
CA ARG A 3 -7.75 -31.05 18.13
C ARG A 3 -8.83 -30.80 17.06
N TYR A 4 -8.74 -31.48 15.92
CA TYR A 4 -9.77 -31.40 14.88
C TYR A 4 -11.07 -32.05 15.39
N ASP A 5 -12.20 -31.36 15.25
CA ASP A 5 -13.52 -31.92 15.52
C ASP A 5 -14.17 -32.41 14.22
N PHE A 6 -14.44 -33.71 14.13
CA PHE A 6 -15.06 -34.36 12.97
C PHE A 6 -16.57 -34.56 13.13
N ARG A 7 -17.16 -34.18 14.26
CA ARG A 7 -18.60 -34.27 14.50
C ARG A 7 -19.43 -33.53 13.42
N PRO A 8 -19.02 -32.34 12.93
CA PRO A 8 -19.76 -31.64 11.87
C PRO A 8 -19.79 -32.37 10.51
N LEU A 9 -18.87 -33.30 10.26
CA LEU A 9 -18.87 -34.08 9.02
C LEU A 9 -19.69 -35.37 9.12
N ARG A 10 -20.01 -35.79 10.36
CA ARG A 10 -20.70 -37.05 10.65
C ARG A 10 -22.16 -36.86 11.06
N VAL A 11 -22.74 -35.69 10.82
CA VAL A 11 -24.11 -35.33 11.26
C VAL A 11 -25.16 -36.30 10.69
N ARG A 12 -24.98 -36.77 9.46
CA ARG A 12 -25.86 -37.80 8.88
C ARG A 12 -25.78 -39.12 9.64
N HIS A 13 -24.57 -39.56 10.02
CA HIS A 13 -24.40 -40.78 10.82
C HIS A 13 -24.97 -40.63 12.23
N THR A 14 -24.80 -39.46 12.86
CA THR A 14 -25.37 -39.22 14.19
C THR A 14 -26.89 -39.12 14.15
N ALA A 15 -27.49 -38.49 13.12
CA ALA A 15 -28.93 -38.44 12.93
C ALA A 15 -29.52 -39.84 12.72
N LYS A 16 -28.87 -40.69 11.91
CA LYS A 16 -29.25 -42.10 11.76
C LYS A 16 -29.21 -42.84 13.10
N ALA A 17 -28.12 -42.66 13.86
CA ALA A 17 -27.98 -43.30 15.17
C ALA A 17 -29.05 -42.83 16.19
N LEU A 18 -29.50 -41.58 16.12
CA LEU A 18 -30.58 -41.07 16.97
C LEU A 18 -31.94 -41.66 16.59
N LEU A 19 -32.19 -41.88 15.30
CA LEU A 19 -33.38 -42.60 14.83
C LEU A 19 -33.35 -44.06 15.28
N ASP A 20 -32.23 -44.75 15.09
CA ASP A 20 -32.05 -46.16 15.47
C ASP A 20 -32.24 -46.35 16.99
N ALA A 21 -31.76 -45.38 17.80
CA ALA A 21 -31.98 -45.33 19.24
C ALA A 21 -33.38 -44.83 19.65
N LYS A 22 -34.28 -44.56 18.69
CA LYS A 22 -35.64 -44.04 18.89
C LYS A 22 -35.71 -42.74 19.70
N ARG A 23 -34.66 -41.90 19.62
CA ARG A 23 -34.55 -40.62 20.36
C ARG A 23 -35.08 -39.42 19.59
N ALA A 24 -35.01 -39.45 18.26
CA ALA A 24 -35.49 -38.38 17.39
C ALA A 24 -35.90 -38.91 16.01
N PRO A 25 -36.88 -38.28 15.32
CA PRO A 25 -37.21 -38.61 13.94
C PRO A 25 -36.11 -38.15 12.98
N LEU A 26 -36.13 -38.68 11.75
CA LEU A 26 -35.17 -38.31 10.71
C LEU A 26 -35.38 -36.84 10.29
N PRO A 27 -34.33 -36.01 10.29
CA PRO A 27 -34.43 -34.63 9.81
C PRO A 27 -34.69 -34.57 8.30
N GLN A 28 -35.40 -33.54 7.83
CA GLN A 28 -35.69 -33.33 6.41
C GLN A 28 -34.43 -33.20 5.55
N TRP A 29 -33.31 -32.72 6.11
CA TRP A 29 -32.03 -32.60 5.41
C TRP A 29 -31.25 -33.92 5.29
N TYR A 30 -31.76 -35.03 5.86
CA TYR A 30 -31.05 -36.32 5.86
C TYR A 30 -30.81 -36.89 4.46
N ASP A 31 -31.82 -36.81 3.58
CA ASP A 31 -31.81 -37.38 2.23
C ASP A 31 -30.90 -36.57 1.29
N VAL A 32 -31.18 -35.29 1.04
CA VAL A 32 -30.27 -34.20 1.44
C VAL A 32 -28.75 -34.45 1.35
N VAL A 33 -28.17 -34.54 2.54
CA VAL A 33 -26.75 -34.82 2.81
C VAL A 33 -26.34 -36.21 2.36
N GLY A 34 -27.30 -37.10 2.11
CA GLY A 34 -27.04 -38.41 1.54
C GLY A 34 -26.76 -38.41 0.06
N ASP A 35 -27.50 -37.59 -0.69
CA ASP A 35 -27.32 -37.39 -2.13
C ASP A 35 -26.07 -36.55 -2.42
N ILE A 36 -25.75 -35.61 -1.51
CA ILE A 36 -24.57 -34.74 -1.60
C ILE A 36 -23.68 -34.98 -0.37
N PRO A 37 -22.85 -36.03 -0.36
CA PRO A 37 -21.95 -36.30 0.75
C PRO A 37 -20.88 -35.21 0.89
N PRO A 38 -20.38 -34.93 2.10
CA PRO A 38 -19.28 -34.00 2.30
C PRO A 38 -18.00 -34.49 1.62
N GLY A 39 -17.15 -33.56 1.16
CA GLY A 39 -15.88 -33.87 0.49
C GLY A 39 -14.83 -34.50 1.43
N GLU A 40 -13.79 -35.09 0.82
CA GLU A 40 -12.66 -35.68 1.55
C GLU A 40 -11.93 -34.64 2.41
N THR A 41 -11.76 -34.92 3.70
CA THR A 41 -11.13 -33.99 4.65
C THR A 41 -9.73 -34.45 5.07
N LEU A 42 -8.85 -33.48 5.33
CA LEU A 42 -7.49 -33.68 5.86
C LEU A 42 -6.53 -34.53 5.01
N ALA A 43 -6.89 -34.86 3.77
CA ALA A 43 -5.94 -35.32 2.79
C ALA A 43 -5.00 -34.15 2.42
N ARG A 44 -3.69 -34.38 2.50
CA ARG A 44 -2.69 -33.44 1.97
C ARG A 44 -2.27 -33.96 0.60
N PRO A 45 -2.83 -33.45 -0.51
CA PRO A 45 -2.39 -33.87 -1.83
C PRO A 45 -0.96 -33.40 -2.08
N VAL A 46 -0.21 -34.16 -2.88
CA VAL A 46 1.12 -33.74 -3.33
C VAL A 46 0.95 -32.62 -4.34
N LEU A 47 1.40 -31.41 -3.98
CA LEU A 47 1.29 -30.20 -4.81
C LEU A 47 2.59 -29.90 -5.58
N ARG A 48 3.69 -30.58 -5.26
CA ARG A 48 4.98 -30.43 -5.94
C ARG A 48 5.51 -31.76 -6.42
N VAL A 49 5.75 -31.87 -7.72
CA VAL A 49 6.58 -32.95 -8.27
C VAL A 49 8.05 -32.54 -8.08
N PRO A 50 8.87 -33.34 -7.36
CA PRO A 50 10.27 -33.00 -7.17
C PRO A 50 11.02 -33.01 -8.51
N LYS A 51 11.54 -31.86 -8.92
CA LYS A 51 12.33 -31.71 -10.16
C LYS A 51 13.73 -32.35 -10.09
N MET A 52 14.20 -32.73 -8.89
CA MET A 52 15.58 -33.18 -8.69
C MET A 52 15.70 -34.70 -8.67
N ARG A 53 16.39 -35.26 -9.68
CA ARG A 53 16.72 -36.69 -9.79
C ARG A 53 17.66 -37.23 -8.70
N LYS A 54 18.29 -36.39 -7.88
CA LYS A 54 19.39 -36.79 -6.97
C LYS A 54 19.15 -36.52 -5.47
N VAL A 55 17.96 -36.08 -5.05
CA VAL A 55 17.70 -35.78 -3.64
C VAL A 55 17.12 -37.01 -2.93
N ARG A 56 17.81 -37.48 -1.89
CA ARG A 56 17.41 -38.67 -1.09
C ARG A 56 16.14 -38.48 -0.27
N LYS A 57 15.73 -37.24 0.05
CA LYS A 57 14.49 -36.92 0.77
C LYS A 57 13.84 -35.66 0.19
N ALA A 58 12.69 -35.80 -0.49
CA ALA A 58 11.95 -34.67 -1.02
C ALA A 58 11.26 -33.90 0.11
N SER A 59 11.63 -32.64 0.31
CA SER A 59 10.94 -31.72 1.23
C SER A 59 9.89 -30.89 0.49
N LYS A 60 8.91 -30.35 1.22
CA LYS A 60 7.89 -29.40 0.70
C LYS A 60 6.91 -29.97 -0.34
N LEU A 61 6.74 -31.29 -0.44
CA LEU A 61 5.80 -31.96 -1.36
C LEU A 61 4.35 -31.45 -1.23
N PHE A 62 3.93 -31.16 0.00
CA PHE A 62 2.58 -30.69 0.33
C PHE A 62 2.45 -29.15 0.38
N LYS A 63 3.51 -28.40 0.01
CA LYS A 63 3.48 -26.93 0.03
C LYS A 63 2.99 -26.42 -1.34
N PRO A 64 2.04 -25.47 -1.41
CA PRO A 64 1.59 -24.90 -2.68
C PRO A 64 2.76 -24.28 -3.47
N LEU A 65 2.63 -24.30 -4.80
CA LEU A 65 3.60 -23.71 -5.71
C LEU A 65 3.46 -22.17 -5.66
N PRO A 66 4.58 -21.42 -5.61
CA PRO A 66 4.50 -19.97 -5.79
C PRO A 66 4.00 -19.68 -7.20
N ILE A 67 3.00 -18.80 -7.31
CA ILE A 67 2.51 -18.29 -8.58
C ILE A 67 3.49 -17.19 -9.00
N ALA A 68 4.12 -17.36 -10.16
CA ALA A 68 5.08 -16.40 -10.70
C ALA A 68 4.86 -16.29 -12.21
N TYR A 69 4.85 -15.05 -12.67
CA TYR A 69 4.55 -14.70 -14.05
C TYR A 69 5.77 -14.04 -14.72
N PRO A 70 5.99 -14.25 -16.02
CA PRO A 70 7.06 -13.55 -16.74
C PRO A 70 6.90 -12.02 -16.70
N GLU A 71 5.67 -11.54 -16.62
CA GLU A 71 5.28 -10.14 -16.50
C GLU A 71 5.80 -9.49 -15.21
N ASP A 72 5.96 -10.25 -14.11
CA ASP A 72 6.37 -9.72 -12.81
C ASP A 72 7.74 -9.03 -12.87
N LYS A 73 8.66 -9.60 -13.65
CA LYS A 73 9.99 -9.00 -13.87
C LYS A 73 9.90 -7.70 -14.66
N LEU A 74 9.01 -7.65 -15.65
CA LEU A 74 8.80 -6.45 -16.47
C LEU A 74 8.17 -5.33 -15.64
N ARG A 75 7.23 -5.65 -14.75
CA ARG A 75 6.66 -4.71 -13.79
C ARG A 75 7.75 -4.11 -12.89
N SER A 76 8.60 -4.96 -12.30
CA SER A 76 9.68 -4.47 -11.42
C SER A 76 10.66 -3.54 -12.15
N GLU A 77 10.97 -3.83 -13.41
CA GLU A 77 11.85 -2.98 -14.23
C GLU A 77 11.16 -1.64 -14.57
N PHE A 78 9.90 -1.67 -15.03
CA PHE A 78 9.17 -0.46 -15.38
C PHE A 78 8.97 0.48 -14.18
N PHE A 79 8.53 -0.03 -13.03
CA PHE A 79 8.31 0.81 -11.84
C PHE A 79 9.62 1.19 -11.14
N GLY A 80 10.71 0.45 -11.37
CA GLY A 80 12.05 0.87 -10.97
C GLY A 80 12.51 2.12 -11.74
N ASP A 81 12.26 2.14 -13.04
CA ASP A 81 12.58 3.31 -13.90
C ASP A 81 11.61 4.49 -13.70
N HIS A 82 10.35 4.21 -13.31
CA HIS A 82 9.29 5.22 -13.18
C HIS A 82 8.63 5.22 -11.79
N PRO A 83 9.34 5.64 -10.72
CA PRO A 83 8.78 5.62 -9.36
C PRO A 83 7.49 6.43 -9.22
N TRP A 84 7.39 7.57 -9.90
CA TRP A 84 6.23 8.47 -9.83
C TRP A 84 4.98 7.95 -10.54
N GLU A 85 5.07 6.87 -11.34
CA GLU A 85 3.87 6.19 -11.83
C GLU A 85 3.13 5.47 -10.70
N LEU A 86 3.78 5.15 -9.57
CA LEU A 86 3.13 4.61 -8.38
C LEU A 86 2.30 5.66 -7.62
N ALA A 87 2.61 6.94 -7.78
CA ALA A 87 1.83 8.02 -7.16
C ALA A 87 0.48 8.23 -7.87
N ARG A 88 0.30 7.70 -9.09
CA ARG A 88 -0.97 7.75 -9.80
C ARG A 88 -1.95 6.74 -9.18
N PRO A 89 -3.12 7.18 -8.70
CA PRO A 89 -4.08 6.27 -8.09
C PRO A 89 -4.59 5.26 -9.12
N ARG A 90 -4.66 4.00 -8.71
CA ARG A 90 -5.13 2.88 -9.53
C ARG A 90 -6.28 2.16 -8.82
N LEU A 91 -7.36 1.92 -9.55
CA LEU A 91 -8.46 1.07 -9.09
C LEU A 91 -8.06 -0.41 -9.23
N VAL A 92 -8.06 -1.15 -8.12
CA VAL A 92 -7.78 -2.60 -8.11
C VAL A 92 -9.07 -3.42 -8.03
N VAL A 93 -10.18 -2.79 -7.62
CA VAL A 93 -11.50 -3.42 -7.60
C VAL A 93 -11.91 -3.74 -9.04
N GLU A 94 -12.20 -5.02 -9.29
CA GLU A 94 -12.65 -5.51 -10.59
C GLU A 94 -14.16 -5.32 -10.75
N ASP A 95 -14.61 -5.00 -11.96
CA ASP A 95 -16.05 -4.89 -12.26
C ASP A 95 -16.71 -6.27 -12.40
N SER A 96 -16.32 -7.03 -13.44
CA SER A 96 -16.87 -8.36 -13.76
C SER A 96 -15.84 -9.50 -13.71
N GLY A 97 -14.57 -9.17 -13.47
CA GLY A 97 -13.42 -10.08 -13.54
C GLY A 97 -13.12 -10.65 -14.94
N ASN A 98 -13.83 -10.18 -15.98
CA ASN A 98 -13.69 -10.64 -17.37
C ASN A 98 -13.22 -9.55 -18.33
N ASP A 99 -12.84 -8.38 -17.81
CA ASP A 99 -12.36 -7.22 -18.58
C ASP A 99 -11.15 -7.59 -19.45
N ALA A 100 -10.23 -8.42 -18.93
CA ALA A 100 -9.04 -8.87 -19.63
C ALA A 100 -9.30 -9.61 -20.95
N LYS A 101 -10.49 -10.20 -21.15
CA LYS A 101 -10.84 -10.92 -22.38
C LYS A 101 -11.07 -10.00 -23.57
N GLY A 102 -11.46 -8.75 -23.32
CA GLY A 102 -11.76 -7.76 -24.36
C GLY A 102 -10.56 -6.94 -24.83
N TYR A 103 -9.40 -7.09 -24.18
CA TYR A 103 -8.22 -6.27 -24.47
C TYR A 103 -7.41 -6.83 -25.64
N ASP A 104 -7.15 -5.98 -26.63
CA ASP A 104 -6.24 -6.27 -27.74
C ASP A 104 -4.96 -5.45 -27.62
N TRP A 105 -3.90 -6.10 -27.14
CA TRP A 105 -2.58 -5.49 -26.93
C TRP A 105 -1.79 -5.19 -28.21
N SER A 106 -2.42 -5.30 -29.38
CA SER A 106 -1.94 -4.69 -30.62
C SER A 106 -1.85 -3.15 -30.54
N LYS A 107 -2.58 -2.54 -29.59
CA LYS A 107 -2.47 -1.12 -29.19
C LYS A 107 -2.28 -1.03 -27.66
N ILE A 108 -1.69 0.06 -27.18
CA ILE A 108 -1.50 0.27 -25.73
C ILE A 108 -2.77 0.78 -25.03
N GLU A 109 -3.61 1.54 -25.74
CA GLU A 109 -4.89 2.02 -25.25
C GLU A 109 -5.94 0.92 -25.36
N GLN A 110 -6.63 0.66 -24.26
CA GLN A 110 -7.69 -0.34 -24.19
C GLN A 110 -9.00 0.34 -23.78
N PRO A 111 -10.14 -0.11 -24.32
CA PRO A 111 -11.43 0.44 -23.93
C PRO A 111 -11.71 0.15 -22.45
N GLY A 112 -12.16 1.16 -21.69
CA GLY A 112 -12.52 1.02 -20.28
C GLY A 112 -11.33 0.93 -19.31
N LYS A 113 -10.11 0.69 -19.78
CA LYS A 113 -8.91 0.62 -18.94
C LYS A 113 -8.17 1.95 -18.92
N GLN A 114 -7.79 2.41 -17.73
CA GLN A 114 -6.91 3.56 -17.59
C GLN A 114 -5.49 3.25 -18.08
N LEU A 115 -4.86 4.25 -18.70
CA LEU A 115 -3.46 4.15 -19.12
C LEU A 115 -2.55 4.10 -17.88
N ASP A 116 -1.88 2.97 -17.69
CA ASP A 116 -0.98 2.68 -16.55
C ASP A 116 0.26 1.90 -17.01
N GLY A 117 1.15 1.60 -16.05
CA GLY A 117 2.32 0.75 -16.29
C GLY A 117 1.96 -0.68 -16.72
N GLU A 118 0.81 -1.21 -16.31
CA GLU A 118 0.35 -2.54 -16.73
C GLU A 118 0.09 -2.57 -18.24
N SER A 119 -0.45 -1.49 -18.82
CA SER A 119 -0.60 -1.37 -20.28
C SER A 119 0.75 -1.46 -21.00
N VAL A 120 1.82 -0.89 -20.43
CA VAL A 120 3.18 -0.97 -21.00
C VAL A 120 3.69 -2.40 -20.95
N VAL A 121 3.55 -3.08 -19.81
CA VAL A 121 4.02 -4.45 -19.62
C VAL A 121 3.31 -5.43 -20.56
N GLN A 122 1.98 -5.32 -20.68
CA GLN A 122 1.21 -6.19 -21.58
C GLN A 122 1.53 -5.90 -23.05
N ARG A 123 1.67 -4.62 -23.42
CA ARG A 123 2.11 -4.21 -24.76
C ARG A 123 3.51 -4.75 -25.09
N GLN A 124 4.46 -4.65 -24.17
CA GLN A 124 5.80 -5.20 -24.31
C GLN A 124 5.76 -6.72 -24.50
N MET A 125 4.97 -7.43 -23.69
CA MET A 125 4.80 -8.89 -23.83
C MET A 125 4.18 -9.28 -25.16
N TRP A 126 3.20 -8.52 -25.64
CA TRP A 126 2.57 -8.75 -26.94
C TRP A 126 3.58 -8.58 -28.08
N LEU A 127 4.40 -7.52 -28.03
CA LEU A 127 5.46 -7.25 -29.01
C LEU A 127 6.54 -8.34 -29.01
N MET A 128 6.91 -8.85 -27.85
CA MET A 128 7.86 -9.97 -27.74
C MET A 128 7.29 -11.27 -28.33
N LYS A 129 5.98 -11.52 -28.17
CA LYS A 129 5.33 -12.75 -28.66
C LYS A 129 4.99 -12.72 -30.15
N HIS A 130 4.47 -11.61 -30.66
CA HIS A 130 3.94 -11.52 -32.04
C HIS A 130 4.91 -10.86 -33.02
N ALA A 131 5.65 -9.84 -32.58
CA ALA A 131 6.62 -9.13 -33.43
C ALA A 131 8.06 -9.68 -33.26
N SER A 132 8.27 -10.67 -32.39
CA SER A 132 9.56 -11.29 -32.10
C SER A 132 10.66 -10.28 -31.74
N LEU A 133 10.28 -9.16 -31.14
CA LEU A 133 11.22 -8.13 -30.72
C LEU A 133 12.00 -8.57 -29.48
N SER A 134 13.25 -8.10 -29.37
CA SER A 134 14.03 -8.28 -28.15
C SER A 134 13.35 -7.57 -26.99
N LYS A 135 13.57 -8.06 -25.77
CA LYS A 135 12.98 -7.49 -24.55
C LYS A 135 13.21 -5.97 -24.44
N ALA A 136 14.42 -5.51 -24.74
CA ALA A 136 14.79 -4.09 -24.68
C ALA A 136 14.11 -3.27 -25.78
N SER A 137 14.09 -3.76 -27.03
CA SER A 137 13.44 -3.05 -28.13
C SER A 137 11.91 -2.98 -27.95
N ALA A 138 11.29 -4.06 -27.48
CA ALA A 138 9.88 -4.09 -27.14
C ALA A 138 9.55 -3.11 -25.99
N TYR A 139 10.42 -3.02 -24.99
CA TYR A 139 10.29 -2.06 -23.88
C TYR A 139 10.34 -0.62 -24.39
N ASP A 140 11.35 -0.28 -25.19
CA ASP A 140 11.51 1.08 -25.72
C ASP A 140 10.33 1.52 -26.58
N LEU A 141 9.78 0.61 -27.41
CA LEU A 141 8.62 0.91 -28.24
C LEU A 141 7.38 1.17 -27.37
N ALA A 142 7.06 0.26 -26.45
CA ALA A 142 5.91 0.40 -25.55
C ALA A 142 6.02 1.66 -24.68
N ARG A 143 7.23 1.96 -24.19
CA ARG A 143 7.53 3.14 -23.38
C ARG A 143 7.36 4.46 -24.15
N ARG A 144 7.82 4.53 -25.42
CA ARG A 144 7.60 5.71 -26.27
C ARG A 144 6.12 5.93 -26.57
N GLU A 145 5.37 4.85 -26.87
CA GLU A 145 3.92 4.91 -27.04
C GLU A 145 3.25 5.47 -25.78
N PHE A 146 3.65 4.98 -24.61
CA PHE A 146 3.15 5.43 -23.31
C PHE A 146 3.44 6.91 -23.03
N TYR A 147 4.68 7.36 -23.24
CA TYR A 147 5.06 8.77 -23.06
C TYR A 147 4.26 9.69 -23.95
N ARG A 148 4.09 9.31 -25.21
CA ARG A 148 3.29 10.09 -26.16
C ARG A 148 1.88 10.31 -25.62
N LEU A 149 1.22 9.25 -25.16
CA LEU A 149 -0.14 9.33 -24.64
C LEU A 149 -0.25 10.09 -23.31
N ARG A 150 0.71 9.90 -22.40
CA ARG A 150 0.80 10.66 -21.16
C ARG A 150 0.92 12.16 -21.44
N HIS A 151 1.81 12.52 -22.37
CA HIS A 151 2.01 13.91 -22.78
C HIS A 151 0.74 14.51 -23.39
N PHE A 152 0.07 13.78 -24.29
CA PHE A 152 -1.21 14.22 -24.86
C PHE A 152 -2.29 14.41 -23.80
N SER A 153 -2.39 13.52 -22.82
CA SER A 153 -3.35 13.64 -21.73
C SER A 153 -3.10 14.90 -20.88
N GLU A 154 -1.84 15.22 -20.61
CA GLU A 154 -1.47 16.40 -19.83
C GLU A 154 -1.76 17.71 -20.59
N ILE A 155 -1.35 17.78 -21.87
CA ILE A 155 -1.63 18.93 -22.72
C ILE A 155 -3.14 19.15 -22.84
N ARG A 156 -3.91 18.06 -23.07
CA ARG A 156 -5.36 18.14 -23.19
C ARG A 156 -6.00 18.73 -21.93
N ALA A 157 -5.58 18.31 -20.74
CA ALA A 157 -6.11 18.83 -19.49
C ALA A 157 -5.78 20.33 -19.31
N ARG A 158 -4.56 20.75 -19.70
CA ARG A 158 -4.12 22.15 -19.63
C ARG A 158 -4.94 23.04 -20.57
N ILE A 159 -5.03 22.65 -21.83
CA ILE A 159 -5.78 23.40 -22.87
C ILE A 159 -7.27 23.47 -22.48
N ALA A 160 -7.87 22.36 -22.03
CA ALA A 160 -9.29 22.36 -21.64
C ALA A 160 -9.57 23.34 -20.49
N LYS A 161 -8.64 23.50 -19.55
CA LYS A 161 -8.77 24.50 -18.47
C LYS A 161 -8.69 25.92 -19.02
N GLU A 162 -7.72 26.18 -19.89
CA GLU A 162 -7.52 27.51 -20.51
C GLU A 162 -8.72 27.92 -21.37
N GLU A 163 -9.21 27.02 -22.22
CA GLU A 163 -10.40 27.22 -23.05
C GLU A 163 -11.63 27.51 -22.18
N ALA A 164 -11.82 26.75 -21.09
CA ALA A 164 -12.91 26.97 -20.15
C ALA A 164 -12.83 28.35 -19.49
N GLN A 165 -11.64 28.79 -19.07
CA GLN A 165 -11.44 30.13 -18.51
C GLN A 165 -11.70 31.23 -19.53
N HIS A 166 -11.27 31.02 -20.78
CA HIS A 166 -11.48 31.98 -21.86
C HIS A 166 -12.98 32.19 -22.16
N VAL A 167 -13.82 31.16 -22.03
CA VAL A 167 -15.28 31.27 -22.17
C VAL A 167 -16.00 31.71 -20.88
N GLY A 168 -15.25 32.12 -19.86
CA GLY A 168 -15.79 32.68 -18.62
C GLY A 168 -16.12 31.65 -17.52
N ALA A 169 -15.64 30.41 -17.63
CA ALA A 169 -15.75 29.46 -16.52
C ALA A 169 -14.78 29.81 -15.39
N TYR A 170 -15.29 29.81 -14.16
CA TYR A 170 -14.50 30.02 -12.95
C TYR A 170 -14.28 28.69 -12.23
N PHE A 171 -13.08 28.49 -11.72
CA PHE A 171 -12.71 27.32 -10.91
C PHE A 171 -12.51 27.75 -9.46
N GLY A 172 -12.85 26.87 -8.52
CA GLY A 172 -12.53 27.09 -7.10
C GLY A 172 -11.04 26.97 -6.80
N LYS A 173 -10.71 26.82 -5.52
CA LYS A 173 -9.32 26.71 -5.06
C LYS A 173 -8.60 25.55 -5.75
N GLY A 174 -7.39 25.83 -6.23
CA GLY A 174 -6.54 24.82 -6.86
C GLY A 174 -5.96 23.83 -5.85
N PRO A 175 -5.43 22.67 -6.31
CA PRO A 175 -4.75 21.72 -5.42
C PRO A 175 -3.59 22.34 -4.62
N LEU A 176 -2.86 23.30 -5.21
CA LEU A 176 -1.74 23.98 -4.54
C LEU A 176 -2.22 24.89 -3.39
N GLU A 177 -3.30 25.63 -3.59
CA GLU A 177 -3.88 26.49 -2.55
C GLU A 177 -4.50 25.65 -1.42
N ILE A 178 -5.13 24.52 -1.76
CA ILE A 178 -5.65 23.57 -0.79
C ILE A 178 -4.49 22.95 0.01
N GLY A 179 -3.39 22.58 -0.66
CA GLY A 179 -2.18 22.07 -0.02
C GLY A 179 -1.61 23.05 1.00
N MET A 180 -1.40 24.30 0.60
CA MET A 180 -0.90 25.37 1.49
C MET A 180 -1.80 25.55 2.72
N ALA A 181 -3.13 25.57 2.52
CA ALA A 181 -4.07 25.71 3.63
C ALA A 181 -4.02 24.54 4.63
N LEU A 182 -3.70 23.32 4.18
CA LEU A 182 -3.50 22.16 5.06
C LEU A 182 -2.15 22.22 5.78
N GLU A 183 -1.11 22.70 5.11
CA GLU A 183 0.22 22.92 5.70
C GLU A 183 0.16 23.99 6.78
N ASP A 184 -0.53 25.10 6.56
CA ASP A 184 -0.75 26.15 7.56
C ASP A 184 -1.44 25.59 8.82
N GLN A 185 -2.47 24.77 8.63
CA GLN A 185 -3.17 24.12 9.75
C GLN A 185 -2.25 23.18 10.55
N ALA A 186 -1.43 22.39 9.84
CA ALA A 186 -0.47 21.50 10.48
C ALA A 186 0.62 22.28 11.22
N TRP A 187 1.10 23.38 10.63
CA TRP A 187 2.09 24.28 11.22
C TRP A 187 1.58 24.93 12.50
N GLU A 188 0.36 25.47 12.52
CA GLU A 188 -0.21 26.06 13.73
C GLU A 188 -0.40 25.02 14.84
N ASN A 189 -0.76 23.79 14.49
CA ASN A 189 -0.84 22.69 15.46
C ASN A 189 0.55 22.33 16.02
N TRP A 190 1.57 22.24 15.16
CA TRP A 190 2.95 22.03 15.58
C TRP A 190 3.47 23.16 16.46
N LYS A 191 3.18 24.42 16.11
CA LYS A 191 3.59 25.60 16.86
C LYS A 191 3.06 25.56 18.30
N ARG A 192 1.77 25.27 18.49
CA ARG A 192 1.18 25.12 19.84
C ARG A 192 1.83 23.99 20.63
N TRP A 193 2.12 22.86 19.98
CA TRP A 193 2.82 21.77 20.64
C TRP A 193 4.25 22.18 21.03
N ALA A 194 4.99 22.82 20.12
CA ALA A 194 6.36 23.26 20.37
C ALA A 194 6.42 24.28 21.52
N THR A 195 5.50 25.24 21.59
CA THR A 195 5.44 26.18 22.72
C THR A 195 5.21 25.47 24.04
N THR A 196 4.27 24.52 24.10
CA THR A 196 4.05 23.73 25.33
C THR A 196 5.26 22.91 25.73
N GLN A 197 6.00 22.34 24.78
CA GLN A 197 7.22 21.58 25.08
C GLN A 197 8.35 22.49 25.58
N ILE A 198 8.52 23.68 24.99
CA ILE A 198 9.49 24.66 25.46
C ILE A 198 9.16 25.09 26.89
N GLU A 199 7.89 25.37 27.19
CA GLU A 199 7.42 25.71 28.53
C GLU A 199 7.68 24.56 29.54
N ASP A 200 7.35 23.33 29.18
CA ASP A 200 7.60 22.14 30.00
C ASP A 200 9.10 21.94 30.29
N GLU A 201 9.95 22.11 29.27
CA GLU A 201 11.40 21.98 29.41
C GLU A 201 11.99 23.09 30.30
N GLN A 202 11.54 24.33 30.13
CA GLN A 202 11.92 25.45 30.99
C GLN A 202 11.49 25.20 32.44
N ALA A 203 10.28 24.72 32.66
CA ALA A 203 9.78 24.37 33.99
C ALA A 203 10.60 23.23 34.63
N MET A 204 10.93 22.19 33.88
CA MET A 204 11.81 21.10 34.35
C MET A 204 13.20 21.61 34.69
N ARG A 205 13.81 22.46 33.84
CA ARG A 205 15.12 23.08 34.12
C ARG A 205 15.10 23.92 35.39
N ALA A 206 14.05 24.73 35.59
CA ALA A 206 13.88 25.50 36.82
C ALA A 206 13.73 24.61 38.07
N GLN A 207 13.05 23.47 37.95
CA GLN A 207 12.93 22.49 39.04
C GLN A 207 14.25 21.75 39.34
N MET A 208 15.06 21.47 38.32
CA MET A 208 16.40 20.87 38.49
C MET A 208 17.41 21.86 39.04
N PHE A 209 17.27 23.15 38.71
CA PHE A 209 18.04 24.25 39.28
C PHE A 209 17.38 24.77 40.58
N SER A 210 17.12 23.89 41.55
CA SER A 210 16.76 24.32 42.90
C SER A 210 18.02 24.72 43.68
N GLY A 211 18.73 25.73 43.18
CA GLY A 211 19.75 26.47 43.91
C GLY A 211 19.20 27.87 44.14
N GLN A 212 19.01 28.24 45.40
CA GLN A 212 18.44 29.51 45.86
C GLN A 212 18.99 30.69 45.05
N GLN A 213 18.12 31.31 44.25
CA GLN A 213 18.42 32.54 43.53
C GLN A 213 17.60 33.64 44.19
N ASP A 214 18.29 34.46 44.98
CA ASP A 214 17.72 35.66 45.57
C ASP A 214 17.17 36.57 44.45
N ASP A 215 15.95 37.06 44.66
CA ASP A 215 15.25 38.03 43.83
C ASP A 215 16.05 39.34 43.72
N ASP A 216 16.90 39.50 42.71
CA ASP A 216 17.18 40.80 42.08
C ASP A 216 17.94 40.66 40.76
N SER A 217 17.25 40.48 39.64
CA SER A 217 17.72 40.95 38.31
C SER A 217 16.61 40.83 37.26
N GLY A 218 15.74 41.83 37.22
CA GLY A 218 14.86 42.06 36.10
C GLY A 218 15.63 42.49 34.86
N GLY A 219 15.38 41.84 33.73
CA GLY A 219 15.85 42.29 32.42
C GLY A 219 15.78 41.19 31.38
N GLY A 220 14.73 41.21 30.56
CA GLY A 220 14.57 40.27 29.44
C GLY A 220 15.78 40.32 28.51
N THR A 221 16.37 39.16 28.24
CA THR A 221 17.45 39.00 27.28
C THR A 221 16.88 38.42 26.00
N ASP A 222 16.79 39.26 24.97
CA ASP A 222 16.76 38.80 23.58
C ASP A 222 18.00 37.94 23.36
N MET A 223 17.79 36.65 23.09
CA MET A 223 18.87 35.72 22.75
C MET A 223 19.47 36.13 21.40
N SER A 224 20.79 36.31 21.36
CA SER A 224 21.46 36.64 20.09
C SER A 224 21.38 35.46 19.11
N SER A 225 21.41 35.73 17.80
CA SER A 225 21.30 34.68 16.77
C SER A 225 22.36 33.57 16.93
N ALA A 226 23.55 33.92 17.41
CA ALA A 226 24.63 32.97 17.67
C ALA A 226 24.36 32.06 18.88
N GLU A 227 23.62 32.54 19.88
CA GLU A 227 23.20 31.72 21.02
C GLU A 227 22.04 30.79 20.63
N TYR A 228 21.17 31.24 19.73
CA TYR A 228 20.12 30.40 19.15
C TYR A 228 20.70 29.26 18.30
N GLU A 229 21.69 29.55 17.45
CA GLU A 229 22.37 28.53 16.63
C GLU A 229 23.10 27.49 17.49
N ARG A 230 23.76 27.92 18.57
CA ARG A 230 24.40 26.98 19.52
C ARG A 230 23.40 26.11 20.27
N ALA A 231 22.26 26.67 20.67
CA ALA A 231 21.20 25.90 21.32
C ALA A 231 20.57 24.86 20.38
N VAL A 232 20.45 25.18 19.09
CA VAL A 232 20.00 24.23 18.05
C VAL A 232 21.03 23.13 17.80
N GLU A 233 22.33 23.44 17.86
CA GLU A 233 23.41 22.46 17.71
C GLU A 233 23.51 21.51 18.92
N GLU A 234 23.28 22.00 20.15
CA GLU A 234 23.22 21.16 21.36
C GLU A 234 22.01 20.22 21.42
N LEU A 235 20.94 20.53 20.68
CA LEU A 235 19.71 19.72 20.64
C LEU A 235 19.81 18.47 19.72
N GLN A 236 20.95 18.22 19.07
CA GLN A 236 21.23 16.93 18.41
C GLN A 236 22.45 16.22 19.05
N PRO A 237 22.39 14.93 19.45
CA PRO A 237 21.25 14.03 19.63
C PRO A 237 21.18 13.50 21.08
N SER A 238 20.10 13.77 21.79
CA SER A 238 19.64 12.85 22.82
C SER A 238 18.17 12.57 22.58
N ALA A 239 17.89 11.41 21.99
CA ALA A 239 16.53 10.89 22.00
C ALA A 239 16.18 10.57 23.46
N PRO A 240 15.22 11.26 24.09
CA PRO A 240 14.82 10.90 25.43
C PRO A 240 14.12 9.53 25.35
N ASN A 241 14.65 8.59 26.12
CA ASN A 241 14.08 7.27 26.31
C ASN A 241 12.65 7.42 26.87
N ASN A 242 11.65 7.21 26.02
CA ASN A 242 10.25 7.44 26.35
C ASN A 242 9.64 6.18 27.02
N PRO A 243 9.25 6.19 28.31
CA PRO A 243 8.58 5.05 28.94
C PRO A 243 7.07 4.97 28.62
N GLN A 244 6.51 5.83 27.76
CA GLN A 244 5.12 5.73 27.31
C GLN A 244 5.04 5.88 25.80
N GLY A 245 4.83 4.77 25.08
CA GLY A 245 4.90 4.62 23.62
C GLY A 245 4.04 5.56 22.76
N ARG A 246 4.28 6.87 22.82
CA ARG A 246 3.99 7.82 21.75
C ARG A 246 5.25 7.96 20.91
N ALA A 247 5.15 7.53 19.66
CA ALA A 247 6.19 7.77 18.68
C ALA A 247 6.36 9.30 18.51
N PRO A 248 7.60 9.81 18.50
CA PRO A 248 7.83 11.19 18.09
C PRO A 248 7.34 11.33 16.65
N MET A 249 6.44 12.28 16.41
CA MET A 249 6.05 12.63 15.04
C MET A 249 7.29 13.28 14.41
N GLY A 250 7.96 12.54 13.53
CA GLY A 250 9.20 12.97 12.88
C GLY A 250 9.00 14.31 12.18
N GLY A 251 9.75 15.32 12.64
CA GLY A 251 9.87 16.60 11.94
C GLY A 251 10.67 16.41 10.66
N VAL A 252 10.15 16.95 9.56
CA VAL A 252 10.89 17.09 8.30
C VAL A 252 11.96 18.14 8.53
N THR A 253 13.22 17.76 8.36
CA THR A 253 14.35 18.68 8.31
C THR A 253 14.15 19.64 7.14
N ALA A 254 13.92 20.93 7.45
CA ALA A 254 14.08 21.99 6.48
C ALA A 254 15.55 21.99 6.03
N HIS A 255 15.79 21.71 4.75
CA HIS A 255 17.07 21.94 4.12
C HIS A 255 17.17 23.42 3.67
N PRO A 256 18.39 23.97 3.61
CA PRO A 256 18.65 25.41 3.37
C PRO A 256 18.16 25.93 2.02
#